data_AF-A0A7H4P5B1-F1
#
_entry.id   AF-A0A7H4P5B1-F1
#
_cell.length_a   1.000
_cell.length_b   1.000
_cell.length_c   1.000
_cell.angle_alpha   90.00
_cell.angle_beta   90.00
_cell.angle_gamma   90.00
#
_symmetry.space_group_name_H-M   'P 1'
#
loop_
_entity.id
_entity.type
_entity.pdbx_description
1 polymer ?
#
loop_
_entity_poly.entity_id
_entity_poly.type
_entity_poly.pdbx_seq_one_letter_code
_entity_poly.pdbx_strand_id
1 'polypeptide(L)' 'MSTLYVLIIGVCAVTGECSDVLTGIYESEQQCVDSAAEQHVKGQCLPYKQAFAWADDQRPAVRF' A
#
# COMPACT_ATOMS: atom_id res chain seq x y z
N MET A 1 -2.84 11.81 18.67
CA MET A 1 -2.85 10.56 17.89
C MET A 1 -2.00 10.79 16.65
N SER A 2 -0.92 10.05 16.48
CA SER A 2 -0.14 10.06 15.24
C SER A 2 -0.84 9.22 14.19
N THR A 3 -0.99 9.78 12.97
CA THR A 3 -1.52 9.06 11.81
C THR A 3 -0.36 8.39 11.11
N LEU A 4 -0.37 7.07 11.03
CA LEU A 4 0.60 6.33 10.22
C LEU A 4 0.18 6.37 8.76
N TYR A 5 1.17 6.33 7.87
CA TYR A 5 1.01 6.31 6.43
C TYR A 5 1.55 5.02 5.86
N VAL A 6 1.03 4.58 4.72
CA VAL A 6 1.47 3.36 4.07
C VAL A 6 1.69 3.60 2.59
N LEU A 7 2.75 2.97 2.08
CA LEU A 7 3.05 2.95 0.65
C LEU A 7 2.35 1.76 0.01
N ILE A 8 1.46 2.02 -0.93
CA ILE A 8 0.80 1.02 -1.75
C ILE A 8 1.38 1.09 -3.16
N ILE A 9 1.82 -0.05 -3.69
CA ILE A 9 2.33 -0.17 -5.06
C ILE A 9 1.55 -1.23 -5.82
N GLY A 10 1.35 -1.02 -7.12
CA GLY A 10 0.82 -2.04 -8.01
C GLY A 10 1.94 -2.96 -8.47
N VAL A 11 1.85 -4.25 -8.19
CA VAL A 11 2.76 -5.28 -8.70
C VAL A 11 2.01 -6.18 -9.66
N CYS A 12 2.64 -6.52 -10.79
CA CYS A 12 2.07 -7.46 -11.75
C CYS A 12 2.93 -8.72 -11.81
N ALA A 13 2.30 -9.87 -11.60
CA ALA A 13 2.90 -11.15 -11.84
C ALA A 13 3.20 -11.31 -13.33
N VAL A 14 4.23 -12.10 -13.65
CA VAL A 14 4.58 -12.42 -15.05
C VAL A 14 3.45 -13.17 -15.76
N THR A 15 2.56 -13.81 -15.00
CA THR A 15 1.33 -14.45 -15.48
C THR A 15 0.25 -13.44 -15.92
N GLY A 16 0.43 -12.15 -15.65
CA GLY A 16 -0.46 -11.06 -16.05
C GLY A 16 -1.41 -10.56 -14.95
N GLU A 17 -1.40 -11.17 -13.78
CA GLU A 17 -2.24 -10.74 -12.65
C GLU A 17 -1.58 -9.58 -11.90
N CYS A 18 -2.28 -8.46 -11.80
CA CYS A 18 -1.82 -7.31 -11.03
C CYS A 18 -2.54 -7.24 -9.68
N SER A 19 -1.82 -6.84 -8.64
CA SER A 19 -2.35 -6.66 -7.29
C SER A 19 -1.68 -5.46 -6.63
N ASP A 20 -2.43 -4.76 -5.80
CA ASP A 20 -1.89 -3.70 -4.97
C ASP A 20 -1.33 -4.30 -3.69
N VAL A 21 -0.06 -4.00 -3.39
CA VAL A 21 0.64 -4.50 -2.21
C VAL A 21 1.14 -3.35 -1.36
N LEU A 22 1.13 -3.59 -0.07
CA LEU A 22 1.50 -2.61 0.95
C LEU A 22 2.97 -2.85 1.31
N THR A 23 3.84 -1.90 0.96
CA THR A 23 5.31 -2.08 0.97
C THR A 23 5.98 -1.54 2.23
N GLY A 24 5.35 -0.60 2.94
CA GLY A 24 5.90 -0.03 4.16
C GLY A 24 4.91 0.82 4.95
N ILE A 25 5.21 1.03 6.24
CA ILE A 25 4.46 1.90 7.16
C ILE A 25 5.41 3.02 7.62
N TYR A 26 4.92 4.25 7.62
CA TYR A 26 5.68 5.47 7.88
C TYR A 26 4.97 6.36 8.90
N GLU A 27 5.72 7.18 9.62
CA GLU A 27 5.17 8.09 10.64
C GLU A 27 4.61 9.38 10.05
N SER A 28 4.96 9.69 8.80
CA SER A 28 4.48 10.86 8.06
C SER A 28 4.29 10.55 6.58
N GLU A 29 3.44 11.35 5.92
CA GLU A 29 3.21 11.27 4.47
C GLU A 29 4.49 11.56 3.68
N GLN A 30 5.27 12.56 4.12
CA GLN A 30 6.51 12.94 3.47
C GLN A 30 7.53 11.80 3.45
N GLN A 31 7.73 11.11 4.59
CA GLN A 31 8.60 9.94 4.65
C GLN A 31 8.17 8.83 3.70
N CYS A 32 6.86 8.62 3.52
CA CYS A 32 6.34 7.66 2.57
C CYS A 32 6.67 8.05 1.13
N VAL A 33 6.46 9.32 0.77
CA VAL A 33 6.74 9.84 -0.58
C VAL A 33 8.23 9.79 -0.90
N ASP A 34 9.08 10.19 0.05
CA ASP A 34 10.54 10.15 -0.11
C ASP A 34 11.00 8.69 -0.30
N SER A 35 10.47 7.76 0.50
CA SER A 35 10.78 6.33 0.36
C SER A 35 10.32 5.75 -0.98
N ALA A 36 9.19 6.20 -1.53
CA ALA A 36 8.72 5.78 -2.85
C ALA A 36 9.67 6.28 -3.95
N ALA A 37 10.13 7.53 -3.83
CA ALA A 37 11.09 8.12 -4.77
C ALA A 37 12.46 7.41 -4.69
N GLU A 38 12.96 7.12 -3.50
CA GLU A 38 14.21 6.39 -3.26
C GLU A 38 14.16 4.96 -3.82
N GLN A 39 13.04 4.26 -3.65
CA GLN A 39 12.84 2.93 -4.21
C GLN A 39 12.53 2.95 -5.71
N HIS A 40 12.40 4.13 -6.32
CA HIS A 40 11.99 4.32 -7.71
C HIS A 40 10.67 3.61 -8.06
N VAL A 41 9.75 3.54 -7.10
CA VAL A 41 8.44 2.92 -7.27
C VAL A 41 7.36 3.97 -7.44
N LYS A 42 6.41 3.70 -8.34
CA LYS A 42 5.19 4.49 -8.44
C LYS A 42 4.15 3.89 -7.50
N GLY A 43 3.84 4.62 -6.43
CA GLY A 43 2.89 4.18 -5.42
C GLY A 43 2.08 5.33 -4.84
N GLN A 44 1.11 4.98 -4.00
CA GLN A 44 0.26 5.93 -3.28
C GLN A 44 0.56 5.86 -1.78
N CYS A 45 0.69 7.04 -1.17
CA CYS A 45 0.88 7.18 0.26
C CYS A 45 -0.44 7.54 0.92
N LEU A 46 -0.94 6.64 1.77
CA LEU A 46 -2.28 6.79 2.35
C LEU A 46 -2.26 6.58 3.86
N PRO A 47 -3.19 7.21 4.60
CA PRO A 47 -3.35 6.91 6.02
C PRO A 47 -3.62 5.43 6.24
N TYR A 48 -2.91 4.80 7.19
CA TYR A 48 -3.01 3.37 7.51
C TYR A 48 -4.45 2.89 7.71
N LYS A 49 -5.29 3.71 8.36
CA LYS A 49 -6.71 3.39 8.57
C LYS A 49 -7.53 3.37 7.27
N GLN A 50 -7.18 4.18 6.28
CA GLN A 50 -7.85 4.20 4.97
C GLN A 50 -7.37 3.04 4.11
N ALA A 51 -6.07 2.73 4.15
CA ALA A 51 -5.52 1.59 3.43
C ALA A 51 -6.08 0.24 3.93
N PHE A 52 -6.34 0.11 5.24
CA PHE A 52 -6.99 -1.09 5.78
C PHE A 52 -8.44 -1.26 5.30
N ALA A 53 -9.18 -0.17 5.11
CA ALA A 53 -10.52 -0.25 4.53
C ALA A 53 -10.48 -0.75 3.09
N TRP A 54 -9.49 -0.33 2.29
CA TRP A 54 -9.28 -0.86 0.93
C TRP A 54 -8.79 -2.31 0.92
N ALA A 55 -7.96 -2.73 1.88
CA ALA A 55 -7.50 -4.10 1.97
C ALA A 55 -8.61 -5.08 2.42
N ASP A 56 -9.57 -4.64 3.24
CA ASP A 56 -10.69 -5.48 3.67
C ASP A 56 -11.66 -5.79 2.51
N ASP A 57 -11.87 -4.83 1.59
CA ASP A 57 -12.62 -5.03 0.34
C ASP A 57 -11.90 -5.95 -0.67
N GLN A 58 -10.58 -6.09 -0.56
CA GLN A 58 -9.74 -6.97 -1.38
C GLN A 58 -9.62 -8.40 -0.80
N ARG A 59 -10.24 -8.70 0.35
CA ARG A 59 -10.19 -10.05 0.91
C ARG A 59 -10.96 -11.00 -0.01
N PRO A 60 -10.33 -12.05 -0.56
CA PRO A 60 -11.08 -13.07 -1.26
C PRO A 60 -12.12 -13.62 -0.29
N ALA A 61 -13.33 -13.87 -0.79
CA ALA A 61 -14.39 -14.53 -0.05
C ALA A 61 -14.04 -16.02 0.19
N VAL A 62 -12.92 -16.30 0.85
CA VAL A 62 -12.56 -17.65 1.27
C VAL A 62 -13.39 -17.98 2.50
N ARG A 63 -14.51 -18.67 2.25
CA ARG A 63 -15.19 -19.50 3.24
C ARG A 63 -14.39 -20.79 3.38
N PHE A 64 -13.81 -21.02 4.55
CA PHE A 64 -13.34 -22.34 4.98
C PHE A 64 -14.52 -23.15 5.52
#